data_AF-A0A846WMW0-F1
#
_entry.id   AF-A0A846WMW0-F1
#
_cell.length_a   1.000
_cell.length_b   1.000
_cell.length_c   1.000
_cell.angle_alpha   90.00
_cell.angle_beta   90.00
_cell.angle_gamma   90.00
#
_symmetry.space_group_name_H-M   'P 1'
#
loop_
_entity.id
_entity.type
_entity.pdbx_description
1 polymer ?
#
loop_
_entity_poly.entity_id
_entity_poly.type
_entity_poly.pdbx_seq_one_letter_code
_entity_poly.pdbx_strand_id
1 'polypeptide(L)'
;MSGYVYILECSDGSYYVGSTVDLDRRVNEHNEGKGAAYTSRRRPVRVVFSREFPTVEEAYRLEKRIQGWSRGKRRALIDGDFDLLRDLARRPGARAKDARGAEPAP
;
A
#
# COMPACT_ATOMS: atom_id res chain seq x y z
N MET A 1 -11.85 5.18 -19.38
CA MET A 1 -11.68 3.74 -19.08
C MET A 1 -11.37 3.62 -17.60
N SER A 2 -12.02 2.68 -16.90
CA SER A 2 -11.74 2.42 -15.49
C SER A 2 -10.32 1.89 -15.31
N GLY A 3 -9.79 2.02 -14.10
CA GLY A 3 -8.45 1.58 -13.77
C GLY A 3 -8.37 1.05 -12.35
N TYR A 4 -7.44 0.15 -12.13
CA TYR A 4 -7.16 -0.49 -10.86
C TYR A 4 -5.87 0.07 -10.28
N VAL A 5 -5.86 0.31 -8.97
CA VAL A 5 -4.62 0.30 -8.18
C VAL A 5 -4.49 -1.05 -7.51
N TYR A 6 -3.28 -1.56 -7.38
CA TYR A 6 -3.03 -2.83 -6.71
C TYR A 6 -1.73 -2.83 -5.92
N ILE A 7 -1.66 -3.71 -4.93
CA ILE A 7 -0.45 -4.05 -4.19
C ILE A 7 -0.18 -5.54 -4.36
N LEU A 8 1.05 -5.86 -4.78
CA LEU A 8 1.57 -7.21 -4.84
C LEU A 8 2.48 -7.47 -3.64
N GLU A 9 2.34 -8.65 -3.03
CA GLU A 9 3.34 -9.22 -2.15
C GLU A 9 4.24 -10.16 -2.95
N CYS A 10 5.53 -9.86 -2.92
CA CYS A 10 6.58 -10.68 -3.52
C CYS A 10 6.98 -11.83 -2.59
N SER A 11 7.70 -12.82 -3.12
CA SER A 11 8.21 -13.97 -2.35
C SER A 11 9.13 -13.62 -1.18
N ASP A 12 9.82 -12.47 -1.23
CA ASP A 12 10.66 -11.93 -0.16
C ASP A 12 9.87 -11.12 0.89
N GLY A 13 8.53 -11.12 0.78
CA GLY A 13 7.64 -10.32 1.61
C GLY A 13 7.64 -8.83 1.28
N SER A 14 8.36 -8.37 0.25
CA SER A 14 8.33 -6.97 -0.18
C SER A 14 7.01 -6.63 -0.88
N TYR A 15 6.66 -5.33 -0.88
CA TYR A 15 5.45 -4.84 -1.53
C TYR A 15 5.77 -4.04 -2.79
N TYR A 16 5.10 -4.39 -3.88
CA TYR A 16 5.07 -3.63 -5.13
C TYR A 16 3.71 -2.97 -5.30
N VAL A 17 3.68 -1.73 -5.77
CA VAL A 17 2.45 -0.94 -5.96
C VAL A 17 2.40 -0.47 -7.41
N GLY A 18 1.28 -0.72 -8.08
CA GLY A 18 1.09 -0.31 -9.46
C GLY A 18 -0.38 0.01 -9.77
N SER A 19 -0.60 0.52 -10.96
CA SER A 19 -1.92 0.68 -11.56
C SER A 19 -2.00 0.02 -12.93
N THR A 20 -3.20 -0.33 -13.37
CA THR A 20 -3.46 -0.97 -14.67
C THR A 20 -4.94 -0.83 -15.03
N VAL A 21 -5.29 -0.94 -16.31
CA VAL A 21 -6.70 -1.05 -16.76
C VAL A 21 -7.19 -2.50 -16.74
N ASP A 22 -6.27 -3.46 -16.63
CA ASP A 22 -6.53 -4.91 -16.61
C ASP A 22 -5.64 -5.56 -15.55
N LEU A 23 -6.25 -5.94 -14.42
CA LEU A 23 -5.55 -6.45 -13.25
C LEU A 23 -5.04 -7.87 -13.47
N ASP A 24 -5.90 -8.76 -13.94
CA ASP A 24 -5.57 -10.19 -14.10
C ASP A 24 -4.45 -10.40 -15.11
N ARG A 25 -4.54 -9.75 -16.27
CA ARG A 25 -3.49 -9.79 -17.29
C ARG A 25 -2.17 -9.30 -16.71
N ARG A 26 -2.20 -8.20 -15.95
CA ARG A 26 -0.99 -7.61 -15.37
C ARG A 26 -0.34 -8.50 -14.31
N VAL A 27 -1.13 -9.12 -13.45
CA VAL A 27 -0.63 -10.07 -12.44
C VAL A 27 0.00 -11.28 -13.12
N ASN A 28 -0.61 -11.80 -14.18
CA ASN A 28 -0.03 -12.88 -14.97
C ASN A 28 1.30 -12.47 -15.60
N GLU A 29 1.39 -11.29 -16.23
CA GLU A 29 2.66 -10.75 -16.76
C GLU A 29 3.76 -10.70 -15.68
N HIS A 30 3.43 -10.25 -14.47
CA HIS A 30 4.39 -10.21 -13.37
C HIS A 30 4.88 -11.61 -12.97
N ASN A 31 4.00 -12.61 -12.90
CA ASN A 31 4.37 -14.00 -12.58
C ASN A 31 5.13 -14.70 -13.73
N GLU A 32 4.84 -14.36 -14.98
CA GLU A 32 5.63 -14.80 -16.15
C GLU A 32 6.99 -14.12 -16.25
N GLY A 33 7.24 -13.07 -15.46
CA GLY A 33 8.48 -12.29 -15.49
C GLY A 33 8.53 -11.23 -16.59
N LYS A 34 7.41 -11.00 -17.28
CA LYS A 34 7.21 -9.95 -18.30
C LYS A 34 6.74 -8.61 -17.70
N GLY A 35 6.43 -8.59 -16.41
CA GLY A 35 6.11 -7.38 -15.65
C GLY A 35 7.35 -6.55 -15.31
N ALA A 36 7.27 -5.78 -14.22
CA ALA A 36 8.37 -4.92 -13.79
C ALA A 36 9.64 -5.74 -13.46
N ALA A 37 10.82 -5.20 -13.83
CA ALA A 37 12.12 -5.81 -13.50
C ALA A 37 12.31 -6.06 -11.99
N TYR A 38 11.67 -5.24 -11.15
CA TYR A 38 11.65 -5.41 -9.70
C TYR A 38 10.99 -6.73 -9.28
N THR A 39 9.79 -6.99 -9.81
CA THR A 39 8.99 -8.17 -9.51
C THR A 39 9.51 -9.42 -10.20
N SER A 40 10.14 -9.32 -11.38
CA SER A 40 10.60 -10.49 -12.14
C SER A 40 11.66 -11.33 -11.41
N ARG A 41 12.43 -10.71 -10.51
CA ARG A 41 13.41 -11.36 -9.63
C ARG A 41 12.84 -11.87 -8.30
N ARG A 42 11.56 -11.58 -8.01
CA ARG A 42 10.94 -11.79 -6.68
C ARG A 42 9.60 -12.54 -6.75
N ARG A 43 9.45 -13.36 -7.79
CA ARG A 43 8.28 -14.20 -8.03
C ARG A 43 8.26 -15.43 -7.10
N PRO A 44 7.10 -16.05 -6.86
CA PRO A 44 5.77 -15.62 -7.30
C PRO A 44 5.34 -14.34 -6.59
N VAL A 45 4.47 -13.57 -7.25
CA VAL A 45 3.79 -12.41 -6.67
C VAL A 45 2.32 -12.74 -6.44
N ARG A 46 1.75 -12.18 -5.38
CA ARG A 46 0.33 -12.35 -5.03
C ARG A 46 -0.33 -10.98 -4.88
N VAL A 47 -1.54 -10.82 -5.40
CA VAL A 47 -2.35 -9.63 -5.12
C VAL A 47 -2.81 -9.69 -3.68
N VAL A 48 -2.39 -8.71 -2.88
CA VAL A 48 -2.82 -8.56 -1.47
C VAL A 48 -3.78 -7.40 -1.27
N PHE A 49 -3.88 -6.50 -2.25
CA PHE A 49 -4.86 -5.42 -2.28
C PHE A 49 -5.14 -5.03 -3.72
N SER A 50 -6.40 -4.72 -4.04
CA SER A 50 -6.76 -4.04 -5.28
C SER A 50 -8.00 -3.17 -5.07
N ARG A 51 -8.12 -2.11 -5.86
CA ARG A 51 -9.30 -1.25 -5.88
C ARG A 51 -9.50 -0.66 -7.26
N GLU A 52 -10.72 -0.78 -7.78
CA GLU A 52 -11.15 -0.16 -9.03
C GLU A 52 -11.52 1.31 -8.83
N PHE A 53 -11.23 2.12 -9.84
CA PHE A 53 -11.59 3.51 -9.97
C PHE A 53 -12.30 3.77 -11.32
N PRO A 54 -13.26 4.71 -11.37
CA PRO A 54 -13.91 5.11 -12.61
C PRO A 54 -12.94 5.57 -13.71
N THR A 55 -11.78 6.10 -13.32
CA THR A 55 -10.74 6.54 -14.25
C THR A 55 -9.35 5.99 -13.90
N VAL A 56 -8.55 5.69 -14.92
CA VAL A 56 -7.12 5.34 -14.77
C VAL A 56 -6.32 6.46 -14.08
N GLU A 57 -6.72 7.71 -14.27
CA GLU A 57 -6.11 8.89 -13.66
C GLU A 57 -6.22 8.86 -12.12
N GLU A 58 -7.38 8.49 -11.60
CA GLU A 58 -7.61 8.33 -10.16
C GLU A 58 -6.79 7.17 -9.59
N ALA A 59 -6.76 6.04 -10.30
CA ALA A 59 -5.93 4.90 -9.91
C ALA A 59 -4.44 5.28 -9.85
N TYR A 60 -3.94 6.02 -10.84
CA TYR A 60 -2.56 6.50 -10.89
C TYR A 60 -2.24 7.51 -9.77
N ARG A 61 -3.15 8.44 -9.47
CA ARG A 61 -2.99 9.38 -8.34
C ARG A 61 -2.87 8.64 -7.02
N LEU A 62 -3.68 7.60 -6.81
CA LEU A 62 -3.61 6.80 -5.59
C LEU A 62 -2.34 5.95 -5.54
N GLU A 63 -1.92 5.34 -6.66
CA GLU A 63 -0.63 4.63 -6.78
C GLU A 63 0.52 5.50 -6.28
N LYS A 64 0.63 6.75 -6.78
CA LYS A 64 1.69 7.68 -6.38
C LYS A 64 1.68 8.00 -4.90
N ARG A 65 0.50 8.10 -4.28
CA ARG A 65 0.38 8.28 -2.82
C ARG A 65 0.92 7.07 -2.07
N ILE A 66 0.51 5.86 -2.46
CA ILE A 66 0.87 4.60 -1.77
C ILE A 66 2.35 4.23 -2.00
N GLN A 67 2.95 4.60 -3.14
CA GLN A 67 4.38 4.40 -3.41
C GLN A 67 5.27 5.10 -2.37
N GLY A 68 4.84 6.23 -1.80
CA GLY A 68 5.55 6.93 -0.72
C GLY A 68 5.27 6.40 0.70
N TRP A 69 4.37 5.43 0.87
CA TRP A 69 3.98 4.95 2.19
C TRP A 69 5.00 4.00 2.82
N SER A 70 5.09 4.05 4.15
CA SER A 70 5.85 3.06 4.90
C SER A 70 5.21 1.67 4.77
N ARG A 71 6.00 0.62 5.06
CA ARG A 71 5.49 -0.76 5.09
C ARG A 71 4.27 -0.90 6.01
N GLY A 72 4.30 -0.26 7.18
CA GLY A 72 3.18 -0.28 8.14
C GLY A 72 1.89 0.30 7.57
N LYS A 73 1.95 1.44 6.87
CA LYS A 73 0.76 2.04 6.22
C LYS A 73 0.19 1.14 5.13
N ARG A 74 1.06 0.52 4.31
CA ARG A 74 0.60 -0.42 3.28
C ARG A 74 -0.04 -1.64 3.91
N ARG A 75 0.52 -2.15 5.00
CA ARG A 75 -0.03 -3.30 5.73
C ARG A 75 -1.40 -2.98 6.34
N ALA A 76 -1.53 -1.83 7.01
CA ALA A 76 -2.82 -1.38 7.53
C ALA A 76 -3.87 -1.24 6.42
N LEU A 77 -3.49 -0.75 5.23
CA LEU A 77 -4.39 -0.70 4.07
C LEU A 77 -4.79 -2.11 3.58
N ILE A 78 -3.84 -3.04 3.49
CA ILE A 78 -4.08 -4.44 3.07
C ILE A 78 -5.03 -5.14 4.05
N ASP A 79 -4.80 -4.95 5.36
CA ASP A 79 -5.57 -5.59 6.43
C ASP A 79 -6.94 -4.91 6.67
N GLY A 80 -7.23 -3.79 5.99
CA GLY A 80 -8.47 -3.02 6.17
C GLY A 80 -8.52 -2.21 7.47
N ASP A 81 -7.41 -2.09 8.19
CA ASP A 81 -7.30 -1.35 9.44
C ASP A 81 -7.11 0.15 9.16
N PHE A 82 -8.23 0.82 8.89
CA PHE A 82 -8.24 2.26 8.58
C PHE A 82 -7.91 3.13 9.80
N ASP A 83 -8.12 2.63 11.02
CA ASP A 83 -7.77 3.33 12.25
C ASP A 83 -6.26 3.38 12.42
N LEU A 84 -5.58 2.23 12.31
CA LEU A 84 -4.13 2.17 12.32
C LEU A 84 -3.53 2.95 11.14
N LEU A 85 -4.12 2.88 9.95
CA LEU A 85 -3.65 3.64 8.79
C LEU A 85 -3.67 5.15 9.07
N ARG A 86 -4.76 5.65 9.66
CA ARG A 86 -4.93 7.05 10.05
C ARG A 86 -3.92 7.44 11.12
N ASP A 87 -3.69 6.59 12.11
CA ASP A 87 -2.71 6.83 13.15
C ASP A 87 -1.28 6.90 12.61
N LEU A 88 -0.90 5.96 11.73
CA LEU A 88 0.39 5.97 11.06
C LEU A 88 0.54 7.16 10.09
N ALA A 89 -0.56 7.72 9.60
CA ALA A 89 -0.57 8.92 8.76
C ALA A 89 -0.33 10.21 9.56
N ARG A 90 -0.67 10.22 10.86
CA ARG A 90 -0.34 11.34 11.76
C ARG A 90 1.18 11.36 11.98
N ARG A 91 1.79 12.53 11.87
CA ARG A 91 3.26 12.71 11.99
C ARG A 91 3.79 12.11 13.31
N PRO A 92 5.01 11.55 13.35
CA PRO A 92 5.64 11.04 14.58
C PRO A 92 5.82 12.07 15.72
N GLY A 93 5.56 13.36 15.48
CA GLY A 93 5.65 14.41 16.50
C GLY A 93 4.37 14.64 17.33
N ALA A 94 3.26 13.96 17.03
CA ALA A 94 1.98 14.19 17.72
C ALA A 94 1.79 13.37 19.01
N ARG A 95 2.58 12.31 19.24
CA ARG A 95 2.47 11.46 20.45
C ARG A 95 3.37 11.87 21.62
N ALA A 96 4.04 13.03 21.55
CA ALA A 96 4.97 13.47 22.59
C ALA A 96 4.42 14.50 23.60
N LYS A 97 3.10 14.74 23.65
CA LYS A 97 2.53 15.75 24.57
C LYS A 97 1.41 15.30 25.51
N ASP A 98 0.94 14.05 25.46
CA ASP A 98 -0.21 13.61 26.29
C ASP A 98 0.18 12.63 27.41
N ALA A 99 1.41 12.69 27.92
CA ALA A 99 1.86 11.81 29.03
C ALA A 99 2.75 12.49 30.09
N ARG A 100 2.63 13.81 30.28
CA ARG A 100 3.20 14.50 31.46
C ARG A 100 2.28 15.63 31.91
N GLY A 101 1.44 15.33 32.88
CA GLY A 101 0.52 16.29 33.49
C GLY A 101 -0.46 15.68 34.49
N ALA A 102 -0.02 14.68 35.25
CA ALA A 102 -0.69 14.28 36.48
C ALA A 102 0.43 14.13 37.53
N GLU A 103 0.79 15.25 38.16
CA GLU A 103 1.51 15.18 39.43
C GLU A 103 0.59 14.57 40.50
N PRO A 104 1.15 13.83 41.47
CA PRO A 104 0.39 13.23 42.56
C PRO A 104 0.14 14.28 43.65
N ALA A 105 -1.02 14.23 44.31
CA ALA A 105 -1.24 14.91 45.57
C ALA A 105 -2.44 14.31 46.33
N PRO A 106 -2.50 14.43 47.67
CA PRO A 106 -1.42 14.57 48.65
C PRO A 106 -1.03 13.24 49.32
#